data_AF-A0A5N9HEC3-F1
#
_entry.id   AF-A0A5N9HEC3-F1
#
_cell.length_a   1.000
_cell.length_b   1.000
_cell.length_c   1.000
_cell.angle_alpha   90.00
_cell.angle_beta   90.00
_cell.angle_gamma   90.00
#
_symmetry.space_group_name_H-M   'P 1'
#
loop_
_entity.id
_entity.type
_entity.pdbx_description
1 polymer ?
#
loop_
_entity_poly.entity_id
_entity_poly.type
_entity_poly.pdbx_seq_one_letter_code
_entity_poly.pdbx_strand_id
1 'polypeptide(L)'
;NVWLLEGAKLTGKAVIGGLSHHGTLATGRPEEVAEEVSWTAEMIEGSGWMVGPACAAPPETPAENLRAVRDAVEGLEPGQTPRSTVIGSTDW
;
A
#
# COMPACT_ATOMS: atom_id res chain seq x y z
N ASN A 1 4.68 18.01 4.18
CA ASN A 1 4.41 16.57 4.05
C ASN A 1 3.31 16.42 3.01
N VAL A 2 3.54 15.70 1.91
CA VAL A 2 2.49 15.41 0.91
C VAL A 2 1.88 14.07 1.29
N TRP A 3 0.56 13.98 1.42
CA TRP A 3 -0.14 12.74 1.74
C TRP A 3 -0.10 11.78 0.55
N LEU A 4 -0.16 10.47 0.80
CA LEU A 4 -0.01 9.41 -0.21
C LEU A 4 -0.92 9.63 -1.44
N LEU A 5 -2.21 9.86 -1.19
CA LEU A 5 -3.21 10.13 -2.23
C LEU A 5 -2.94 11.43 -3.00
N GLU A 6 -2.47 12.47 -2.31
CA GLU A 6 -2.13 13.75 -2.94
C GLU A 6 -0.91 13.58 -3.87
N GLY A 7 0.09 12.82 -3.44
CA GLY A 7 1.24 12.48 -4.27
C GLY A 7 0.84 11.69 -5.52
N ALA A 8 -0.09 10.74 -5.39
CA ALA A 8 -0.62 9.99 -6.52
C ALA A 8 -1.34 10.91 -7.52
N LYS A 9 -2.22 11.79 -7.03
CA LYS A 9 -2.97 12.76 -7.86
C LYS A 9 -2.07 13.76 -8.59
N LEU A 10 -1.08 14.30 -7.89
CA LEU A 10 -0.17 15.31 -8.45
C LEU A 10 0.75 14.74 -9.54
N THR A 11 1.11 13.45 -9.43
CA THR A 11 2.11 12.83 -10.32
C THR A 11 1.50 11.93 -11.38
N GLY A 12 0.30 11.38 -11.15
CA GLY A 12 -0.27 10.30 -11.97
C GLY A 12 0.57 9.02 -11.97
N LYS A 13 1.47 8.86 -10.99
CA LYS A 13 2.40 7.73 -10.88
C LYS A 13 2.03 6.82 -9.72
N ALA A 14 2.63 5.63 -9.72
CA ALA A 14 2.55 4.74 -8.58
C ALA A 14 3.21 5.36 -7.34
N VAL A 15 2.60 5.12 -6.17
CA VAL A 15 3.10 5.59 -4.87
C VAL A 15 3.36 4.42 -3.93
N ILE A 16 4.28 4.64 -2.98
CA ILE A 16 4.66 3.64 -1.97
C ILE A 16 4.40 4.24 -0.59
N GLY A 17 3.71 3.49 0.27
CA GLY A 17 3.41 3.94 1.63
C GLY A 17 2.12 3.35 2.18
N GLY A 18 1.55 4.00 3.20
CA GLY A 18 0.28 3.59 3.80
C GLY A 18 0.39 2.76 5.07
N LEU A 19 1.61 2.57 5.60
CA LEU A 19 1.80 1.96 6.91
C LEU A 19 2.62 2.88 7.84
N SER A 20 2.14 3.04 9.06
CA SER A 20 2.86 3.72 10.13
C SER A 20 4.07 2.89 10.60
N HIS A 21 5.27 3.41 10.33
CA HIS A 21 6.54 2.74 10.67
C HIS A 21 6.84 2.63 12.18
N HIS A 22 6.42 3.60 12.99
CA HIS A 22 6.67 3.67 14.45
C HIS A 22 5.42 3.32 15.26
N GLY A 23 4.27 3.14 14.60
CA GLY A 23 3.01 2.74 15.21
C GLY A 23 2.70 1.29 14.89
N THR A 24 1.61 1.08 14.16
CA THR A 24 0.93 -0.19 13.92
C THR A 24 1.86 -1.32 13.48
N LEU A 25 2.79 -1.05 12.55
CA LEU A 25 3.68 -2.10 12.05
C LEU A 25 4.62 -2.64 13.14
N ALA A 26 5.15 -1.76 13.99
CA ALA A 26 6.15 -2.11 15.01
C ALA A 26 5.55 -2.53 16.34
N THR A 27 4.43 -1.93 16.75
CA THR A 27 3.87 -2.08 18.11
C THR A 27 2.39 -2.49 18.14
N GLY A 28 1.72 -2.49 17.00
CA GLY A 28 0.31 -2.91 16.89
C GLY A 28 0.13 -4.42 16.85
N ARG A 29 -1.12 -4.85 16.89
CA ARG A 29 -1.52 -6.24 16.66
C ARG A 29 -1.63 -6.54 15.15
N PRO A 30 -1.50 -7.81 14.74
CA PRO A 30 -1.70 -8.23 13.35
C PRO A 30 -3.01 -7.72 12.72
N GLU A 31 -4.10 -7.69 13.48
CA GLU A 31 -5.41 -7.23 12.98
C GLU A 31 -5.40 -5.72 12.69
N GLU A 32 -4.75 -4.94 13.54
CA GLU A 32 -4.62 -3.48 13.36
C GLU A 32 -3.77 -3.16 12.12
N VAL A 33 -2.75 -3.98 11.85
CA VAL A 33 -1.95 -3.89 10.62
C VAL A 33 -2.81 -4.18 9.39
N ALA A 34 -3.60 -5.24 9.41
CA ALA A 34 -4.46 -5.61 8.30
C ALA A 34 -5.56 -4.54 8.03
N GLU A 35 -6.10 -3.93 9.09
CA GLU A 35 -7.04 -2.81 8.99
C GLU A 35 -6.40 -1.60 8.31
N GLU A 36 -5.17 -1.22 8.69
CA GLU A 36 -4.46 -0.09 8.08
C GLU A 36 -4.14 -0.32 6.59
N VAL A 37 -3.76 -1.55 6.21
CA VAL A 37 -3.58 -1.95 4.81
C VAL A 37 -4.89 -1.79 4.03
N SER A 38 -5.99 -2.32 4.56
CA SER A 38 -7.30 -2.28 3.92
C SER A 38 -7.80 -0.84 3.75
N TRP A 39 -7.68 -0.01 4.79
CA TRP A 39 -8.04 1.41 4.74
C TRP A 39 -7.23 2.18 3.70
N THR A 40 -5.93 1.89 3.59
CA THR A 40 -5.08 2.52 2.57
C THR A 40 -5.51 2.07 1.16
N ALA A 41 -5.78 0.78 0.97
CA ALA A 41 -6.22 0.23 -0.30
C ALA A 41 -7.51 0.88 -0.80
N GLU A 42 -8.48 1.06 0.10
CA GLU A 42 -9.73 1.78 -0.16
C GLU A 42 -9.48 3.25 -0.51
N MET A 43 -8.61 3.93 0.25
CA MET A 43 -8.28 5.34 0.03
C MET A 43 -7.64 5.61 -1.35
N ILE A 44 -6.84 4.66 -1.86
CA ILE A 44 -6.13 4.80 -3.14
C ILE A 44 -6.83 4.11 -4.31
N GLU A 45 -8.05 3.62 -4.10
CA GLU A 45 -8.87 2.95 -5.12
C GLU A 45 -8.13 1.75 -5.77
N GLY A 46 -7.29 1.07 -4.98
CA GLY A 46 -6.67 -0.21 -5.32
C GLY A 46 -5.68 -0.24 -6.49
N SER A 47 -5.33 0.88 -7.12
CA SER A 47 -4.40 0.91 -8.27
C SER A 47 -3.27 1.92 -8.12
N GLY A 48 -2.10 1.62 -8.69
CA GLY A 48 -0.94 2.52 -8.61
C GLY A 48 -0.36 2.65 -7.19
N TRP A 49 -0.46 1.61 -6.38
CA TRP A 49 0.00 1.63 -4.99
C TRP A 49 0.82 0.38 -4.65
N MET A 50 1.90 0.60 -3.90
CA MET A 50 2.63 -0.45 -3.19
C MET A 50 2.55 -0.19 -1.70
N VAL A 51 2.08 -1.17 -0.93
CA VAL A 51 2.06 -1.08 0.52
C VAL A 51 3.49 -1.01 1.07
N GLY A 52 3.71 -0.15 2.05
CA GLY A 52 4.99 -0.10 2.75
C GLY A 52 5.02 0.96 3.84
N PRO A 53 6.01 0.89 4.74
CA PRO A 53 6.26 1.97 5.69
C PRO A 53 6.80 3.21 4.96
N ALA A 54 6.71 4.37 5.61
CA ALA A 54 7.28 5.63 5.09
C ALA A 54 8.83 5.62 4.95
N CYS A 55 9.51 4.62 5.54
CA CYS A 55 10.96 4.44 5.49
C CYS A 55 11.26 2.93 5.37
N ALA A 56 12.00 2.35 6.32
CA ALA A 56 12.19 0.91 6.46
C ALA A 56 11.33 0.36 7.60
N ALA A 57 11.04 -0.95 7.56
CA ALA A 57 10.48 -1.66 8.71
C ALA A 57 11.55 -1.74 9.83
N PRO A 58 11.21 -1.39 11.09
CA PRO A 58 12.12 -1.57 12.21
C PRO A 58 12.59 -3.02 12.37
N PRO A 59 13.84 -3.27 12.81
CA PRO A 59 14.34 -4.62 13.08
C PRO A 59 13.51 -5.39 14.12
N GLU A 60 12.90 -4.66 15.05
CA GLU A 60 12.09 -5.20 16.14
C GLU A 60 10.65 -5.52 15.71
N THR A 61 10.28 -5.24 14.45
CA THR A 61 8.93 -5.52 13.94
C THR A 61 8.60 -7.00 14.08
N PRO A 62 7.49 -7.35 14.76
CA PRO A 62 7.05 -8.73 14.91
C PRO A 62 6.79 -9.38 13.54
N ALA A 63 7.27 -10.62 13.36
CA ALA A 63 7.09 -11.35 12.11
C ALA A 63 5.60 -11.61 11.77
N GLU A 64 4.74 -11.66 12.79
CA GLU A 64 3.27 -11.76 12.61
C GLU A 64 2.67 -10.50 11.96
N ASN A 65 3.18 -9.32 12.29
CA ASN A 65 2.75 -8.07 11.66
C ASN A 65 3.17 -8.03 10.19
N LEU A 66 4.38 -8.51 9.86
CA LEU A 66 4.82 -8.63 8.46
C LEU A 66 3.96 -9.63 7.67
N ARG A 67 3.58 -10.76 8.29
CA ARG A 67 2.65 -11.72 7.69
C ARG A 67 1.28 -11.09 7.48
N ALA A 68 0.76 -10.35 8.46
CA ALA A 68 -0.51 -9.66 8.34
C ALA A 68 -0.52 -8.67 7.16
N VAL A 69 0.57 -7.93 6.91
CA VAL A 69 0.66 -7.07 5.72
C VAL A 69 0.49 -7.88 4.44
N ARG A 70 1.25 -8.99 4.31
CA ARG A 70 1.20 -9.83 3.11
C ARG A 70 -0.19 -10.44 2.94
N ASP A 71 -0.71 -11.08 3.98
CA ASP A 71 -1.98 -11.79 3.93
C ASP A 71 -3.14 -10.81 3.67
N ALA A 72 -3.07 -9.58 4.20
CA ALA A 72 -4.03 -8.51 3.89
C ALA A 72 -3.98 -8.12 2.41
N VAL A 73 -2.80 -7.93 1.81
CA VAL A 73 -2.66 -7.61 0.38
C VAL A 73 -3.11 -8.77 -0.51
N GLU A 74 -2.77 -10.01 -0.16
CA GLU A 74 -3.18 -11.20 -0.90
C GLU A 74 -4.70 -11.44 -0.82
N GLY A 75 -5.34 -11.00 0.26
CA GLY A 75 -6.79 -11.01 0.44
C GLY A 75 -7.53 -9.87 -0.28
N LEU A 76 -6.82 -8.89 -0.86
CA LEU A 76 -7.45 -7.88 -1.72
C LEU A 76 -7.76 -8.50 -3.08
N GLU A 77 -9.01 -8.37 -3.54
CA GLU A 77 -9.39 -8.79 -4.88
C GLU A 77 -8.57 -8.01 -5.93
N PRO A 78 -7.81 -8.68 -6.83
CA PRO A 78 -7.01 -7.99 -7.82
C PRO A 78 -7.90 -7.30 -8.86
N GLY A 79 -8.11 -5.99 -8.69
CA GLY A 79 -8.46 -5.05 -9.75
C GLY A 79 -9.89 -5.11 -10.30
N GLN A 80 -10.82 -4.44 -9.63
CA GLN A 80 -11.93 -3.76 -10.32
C GLN A 80 -11.63 -2.25 -10.45
N THR A 81 -10.71 -1.85 -11.32
CA THR A 81 -10.61 -0.46 -11.85
C THR A 81 -9.75 -0.49 -13.13
N PRO A 82 -10.15 0.22 -14.20
CA PRO A 82 -9.65 0.00 -15.56
C PRO A 82 -8.15 0.26 -15.67
N ARG A 83 -7.48 -0.64 -16.40
CA ARG A 83 -6.16 -0.36 -16.99
C ARG A 83 -6.28 0.95 -17.76
N SER A 84 -5.70 2.03 -17.23
CA SER A 84 -5.43 3.24 -18.01
C SER A 84 -4.85 2.76 -19.34
N THR A 85 -5.57 3.04 -20.43
CA THR A 85 -5.16 2.72 -21.78
C THR A 85 -3.71 3.13 -21.93
N VAL A 86 -2.82 2.16 -22.12
CA VAL A 86 -1.45 2.41 -22.56
C VAL A 86 -1.59 3.09 -23.92
N ILE A 87 -1.49 4.41 -23.94
CA ILE A 87 -1.31 5.17 -25.18
C ILE A 87 0.12 4.89 -25.61
N GLY A 88 0.30 3.89 -26.48
CA GLY A 88 1.59 3.57 -27.05
C GLY A 88 1.74 2.10 -27.41
N SER A 89 0.94 1.62 -28.36
CA SER A 89 1.40 0.52 -29.20
C SER A 89 2.58 1.01 -30.02
N THR A 90 3.76 0.44 -29.81
CA THR A 90 4.66 0.20 -30.93
C THR A 90 5.43 -1.08 -30.63
N ASP A 91 5.11 -2.08 -31.43
CA ASP A 91 5.78 -3.37 -31.47
C ASP A 91 7.29 -3.19 -31.62
N TRP A 92 8.05 -3.85 -30.75
CA TRP A 92 9.39 -4.39 -31.01
C TRP A 92 9.60 -5.64 -30.15
#